data_AF-R6RJ59-F1
#
_entry.id   AF-R6RJ59-F1
#
_cell.length_a   1.000
_cell.length_b   1.000
_cell.length_c   1.000
_cell.angle_alpha   90.00
_cell.angle_beta   90.00
_cell.angle_gamma   90.00
#
_symmetry.space_group_name_H-M   'P 1'
#
loop_
_entity.id
_entity.type
_entity.pdbx_description
1 polymer ?
#
loop_
_entity_poly.entity_id
_entity_poly.type
_entity_poly.pdbx_seq_one_letter_code
_entity_poly.pdbx_strand_id
1 'polypeptide(L)'
;MNKKILICLFSCLLFSCGEEEITTGSQNTHDEKTWFTSEELEKVHLENLPAPVNCQGEINSSTSWFNDGYSFSQPCSSEEIMIENATNYFDYFKNNYDGKFGTKAFHASSSDTFYYYIVQKDILDNYHDDNPSSLYDFYYVIDTEVGEDGYLKDGAVYSFDIRYEFSTSSNEYLLKIFIEKENKSHNGAINYKFKLQ
;
A
#
# COMPACT_ATOMS: atom_id res chain seq x y z
N MET A 1 26.06 -36.61 -70.86
CA MET A 1 25.46 -37.25 -69.66
C MET A 1 25.16 -36.14 -68.66
N ASN A 2 23.88 -35.98 -68.34
CA ASN A 2 23.26 -34.74 -67.84
C ASN A 2 23.59 -34.45 -66.37
N LYS A 3 24.03 -33.22 -66.06
CA LYS A 3 23.98 -32.66 -64.71
C LYS A 3 23.04 -31.45 -64.71
N LYS A 4 21.82 -31.67 -64.20
CA LYS A 4 20.88 -30.62 -63.83
C LYS A 4 21.23 -30.13 -62.42
N ILE A 5 21.19 -28.81 -62.26
CA ILE A 5 21.46 -28.07 -61.03
C ILE A 5 20.37 -28.38 -59.99
N LEU A 6 20.79 -28.76 -58.78
CA LEU A 6 19.91 -29.03 -57.64
C LEU A 6 19.93 -27.81 -56.70
N ILE A 7 18.76 -27.21 -56.51
CA ILE A 7 18.50 -26.13 -55.54
C ILE A 7 18.31 -26.78 -54.16
N CYS A 8 19.13 -26.38 -53.18
CA CYS A 8 18.96 -26.78 -51.77
C CYS A 8 17.83 -25.96 -51.13
N LEU A 9 16.70 -26.61 -50.85
CA LEU A 9 15.68 -26.14 -49.93
C LEU A 9 15.96 -26.77 -48.56
N PHE A 10 16.32 -25.93 -47.59
CA PHE A 10 16.60 -26.33 -46.21
C PHE A 10 15.26 -26.51 -45.48
N SER A 11 14.88 -27.75 -45.24
CA SER A 11 13.70 -28.13 -44.45
C SER A 11 14.03 -28.06 -42.96
N CYS A 12 13.51 -27.05 -42.26
CA CYS A 12 13.56 -27.01 -40.79
C CYS A 12 12.64 -28.09 -40.21
N LEU A 13 13.25 -28.98 -39.43
CA LEU A 13 12.60 -30.07 -38.72
C LEU A 13 11.78 -29.51 -37.55
N LEU A 14 10.53 -29.98 -37.49
CA LEU A 14 9.60 -29.81 -36.38
C LEU A 14 10.17 -30.51 -35.13
N PHE A 15 10.27 -29.79 -34.01
CA PHE A 15 10.37 -30.39 -32.69
C PHE A 15 9.11 -30.09 -31.88
N SER A 16 8.61 -31.17 -31.30
CA SER A 16 7.39 -31.35 -30.51
C SER A 16 7.23 -30.31 -29.40
N CYS A 17 6.04 -29.69 -29.31
CA CYS A 17 5.56 -29.10 -28.07
C CYS A 17 5.51 -30.21 -27.01
N GLY A 18 6.32 -30.09 -25.96
CA GLY A 18 6.01 -30.73 -24.70
C GLY A 18 4.82 -29.98 -24.10
N GLU A 19 3.77 -30.71 -23.76
CA GLU A 19 2.72 -30.20 -22.89
C GLU A 19 3.34 -29.99 -21.52
N GLU A 20 3.82 -28.77 -21.25
CA GLU A 20 3.96 -28.31 -19.89
C GLU A 20 2.55 -28.10 -19.36
N GLU A 21 2.14 -29.02 -18.49
CA GLU A 21 0.98 -28.84 -17.64
C GLU A 21 1.25 -27.58 -16.81
N ILE A 22 0.74 -26.44 -17.29
CA ILE A 22 0.66 -25.23 -16.49
C ILE A 22 -0.28 -25.60 -15.35
N THR A 23 0.30 -26.03 -14.22
CA THR A 23 -0.36 -25.92 -12.94
C THR A 23 -0.63 -24.44 -12.74
N THR A 24 -1.80 -23.99 -13.20
CA THR A 24 -2.45 -22.80 -12.68
C THR A 24 -2.73 -23.13 -11.22
N GLY A 25 -1.70 -22.99 -10.37
CA GLY A 25 -1.91 -22.82 -8.96
C GLY A 25 -2.93 -21.72 -8.87
N SER A 26 -4.06 -22.01 -8.20
CA SER A 26 -5.07 -21.02 -7.88
C SER A 26 -4.33 -19.80 -7.37
N GLN A 27 -4.18 -18.76 -8.21
CA GLN A 27 -3.74 -17.48 -7.69
C GLN A 27 -4.87 -17.12 -6.75
N ASN A 28 -4.60 -17.14 -5.45
CA ASN A 28 -5.51 -16.60 -4.46
C ASN A 28 -5.63 -15.11 -4.80
N THR A 29 -6.54 -14.79 -5.70
CA THR A 29 -6.88 -13.45 -6.11
C THR A 29 -7.72 -12.86 -5.00
N HIS A 30 -7.30 -11.71 -4.49
CA HIS A 30 -8.06 -10.92 -3.53
C HIS A 30 -9.51 -10.73 -3.98
N ASP A 31 -10.47 -10.87 -3.06
CA ASP A 31 -11.87 -10.55 -3.33
C ASP A 31 -12.09 -9.05 -3.08
N GLU A 32 -12.19 -8.29 -4.17
CA GLU A 32 -12.37 -6.83 -4.17
C GLU A 32 -13.64 -6.35 -3.44
N LYS A 33 -14.55 -7.24 -3.07
CA LYS A 33 -15.77 -6.93 -2.32
C LYS A 33 -15.66 -7.22 -0.83
N THR A 34 -14.45 -7.50 -0.33
CA THR A 34 -14.20 -7.85 1.07
C THR A 34 -13.10 -7.00 1.69
N TRP A 35 -13.04 -7.00 3.02
CA TRP A 35 -11.84 -6.54 3.72
C TRP A 35 -10.68 -7.50 3.45
N PHE A 36 -9.45 -7.03 3.64
CA PHE A 36 -8.25 -7.84 3.49
C PHE A 36 -8.24 -9.02 4.46
N THR A 37 -7.76 -10.16 3.97
CA THR A 37 -7.52 -11.35 4.78
C THR A 37 -6.31 -11.15 5.69
N SER A 38 -6.17 -11.99 6.72
CA SER A 38 -5.00 -11.94 7.60
C SER A 38 -3.66 -12.12 6.86
N GLU A 39 -3.61 -12.99 5.85
CA GLU A 39 -2.39 -13.22 5.05
C GLU A 39 -2.05 -12.02 4.16
N GLU A 40 -3.05 -11.30 3.66
CA GLU A 40 -2.83 -10.06 2.91
C GLU A 40 -2.34 -8.96 3.85
N LEU A 41 -2.97 -8.79 5.00
CA LEU A 41 -2.54 -7.80 5.99
C LEU A 41 -1.12 -8.07 6.50
N GLU A 42 -0.70 -9.33 6.68
CA GLU A 42 0.68 -9.69 7.03
C GLU A 42 1.71 -9.19 6.02
N LYS A 43 1.37 -9.18 4.72
CA LYS A 43 2.28 -8.69 3.65
C LYS A 43 2.54 -7.18 3.72
N VAL A 44 1.68 -6.45 4.41
CA VAL A 44 1.83 -5.03 4.72
C VAL A 44 2.01 -4.79 6.23
N HIS A 45 2.32 -5.84 7.01
CA HIS A 45 2.60 -5.77 8.44
C HIS A 45 1.44 -5.19 9.28
N LEU A 46 0.19 -5.53 8.93
CA LEU A 46 -1.01 -5.07 9.64
C LEU A 46 -1.82 -6.26 10.17
N GLU A 47 -1.13 -7.27 10.70
CA GLU A 47 -1.75 -8.51 11.18
C GLU A 47 -2.87 -8.23 12.18
N ASN A 48 -4.05 -8.79 11.91
CA ASN A 48 -5.27 -8.62 12.73
C ASN A 48 -5.85 -7.20 12.76
N LEU A 49 -5.44 -6.31 11.85
CA LEU A 49 -6.10 -5.02 11.67
C LEU A 49 -7.58 -5.25 11.27
N PRO A 50 -8.56 -4.74 12.04
CA PRO A 50 -9.97 -4.97 11.77
C PRO A 50 -10.44 -4.18 10.54
N ALA A 51 -11.52 -4.65 9.90
CA ALA A 51 -12.22 -3.89 8.88
C ALA A 51 -12.89 -2.64 9.46
N PRO A 52 -13.17 -1.62 8.63
CA PRO A 52 -13.99 -0.50 9.05
C PRO A 52 -15.35 -0.94 9.59
N VAL A 53 -15.80 -0.28 10.63
CA VAL A 53 -17.10 -0.49 11.27
C VAL A 53 -18.07 0.63 10.91
N ASN A 54 -19.37 0.33 10.99
CA ASN A 54 -20.49 1.27 10.83
C ASN A 54 -20.65 1.94 9.45
N CYS A 55 -19.68 1.84 8.54
CA CYS A 55 -19.90 2.12 7.11
C CYS A 55 -20.83 1.05 6.48
N GLN A 56 -21.55 1.42 5.43
CA GLN A 56 -22.62 0.60 4.83
C GLN A 56 -22.47 0.54 3.31
N GLY A 57 -23.08 -0.46 2.68
CA GLY A 57 -22.99 -0.63 1.22
C GLY A 57 -21.77 -1.43 0.79
N GLU A 58 -21.54 -1.47 -0.52
CA GLU A 58 -20.53 -2.33 -1.13
C GLU A 58 -19.11 -1.86 -0.83
N ILE A 59 -18.25 -2.82 -0.48
CA ILE A 59 -16.80 -2.61 -0.39
C ILE A 59 -16.21 -2.64 -1.80
N ASN A 60 -15.18 -1.82 -2.00
CA ASN A 60 -14.22 -1.97 -3.08
C ASN A 60 -12.81 -1.95 -2.49
N SER A 61 -12.02 -2.98 -2.74
CA SER A 61 -10.67 -3.11 -2.19
C SER A 61 -9.70 -3.74 -3.20
N SER A 62 -8.42 -3.42 -3.08
CA SER A 62 -7.36 -3.91 -3.96
C SER A 62 -6.08 -4.13 -3.16
N THR A 63 -5.42 -5.27 -3.39
CA THR A 63 -4.05 -5.55 -2.91
C THR A 63 -2.98 -5.13 -3.90
N SER A 64 -3.39 -4.49 -5.01
CA SER A 64 -2.53 -4.01 -6.09
C SER A 64 -2.71 -2.50 -6.24
N TRP A 65 -2.13 -1.76 -5.30
CA TRP A 65 -2.12 -0.29 -5.28
C TRP A 65 -0.68 0.24 -5.43
N PHE A 66 -0.53 1.56 -5.39
CA PHE A 66 0.75 2.24 -5.51
C PHE A 66 1.77 1.76 -4.45
N ASN A 67 3.05 1.67 -4.83
CA ASN A 67 4.16 1.26 -3.96
C ASN A 67 3.96 -0.08 -3.24
N ASP A 68 3.49 -1.11 -3.95
CA ASP A 68 3.15 -2.42 -3.37
C ASP A 68 2.11 -2.32 -2.24
N GLY A 69 1.33 -1.25 -2.27
CA GLY A 69 0.36 -0.90 -1.27
C GLY A 69 -1.01 -1.49 -1.55
N TYR A 70 -1.95 -1.25 -0.63
CA TYR A 70 -3.34 -1.66 -0.71
C TYR A 70 -4.27 -0.44 -0.72
N SER A 71 -5.46 -0.59 -1.28
CA SER A 71 -6.52 0.42 -1.22
C SER A 71 -7.86 -0.17 -0.87
N PHE A 72 -8.67 0.60 -0.15
CA PHE A 72 -10.02 0.23 0.25
C PHE A 72 -10.93 1.45 0.12
N SER A 73 -12.19 1.21 -0.22
CA SER A 73 -13.27 2.19 -0.09
C SER A 73 -14.60 1.52 0.22
N GLN A 74 -15.44 2.23 0.98
CA GLN A 74 -16.81 1.83 1.26
C GLN A 74 -17.67 3.07 1.49
N PRO A 75 -18.94 3.09 1.05
CA PRO A 75 -19.85 4.18 1.38
C PRO A 75 -19.98 4.37 2.88
N CYS A 76 -19.91 5.62 3.32
CA CYS A 76 -19.96 5.94 4.73
C CYS A 76 -20.77 7.21 4.93
N SER A 77 -21.74 7.15 5.84
CA SER A 77 -22.79 8.18 5.92
C SER A 77 -22.37 9.47 6.60
N SER A 78 -21.29 9.45 7.40
CA SER A 78 -20.83 10.64 8.11
C SER A 78 -19.35 10.59 8.48
N GLU A 79 -18.81 11.77 8.75
CA GLU A 79 -17.44 11.96 9.22
C GLU A 79 -17.25 11.43 10.65
N GLU A 80 -18.29 11.40 11.50
CA GLU A 80 -18.16 10.81 12.84
C GLU A 80 -17.81 9.32 12.79
N ILE A 81 -18.30 8.59 11.77
CA ILE A 81 -17.93 7.19 11.55
C ILE A 81 -16.47 7.07 11.10
N MET A 82 -15.96 8.02 10.31
CA MET A 82 -14.52 8.07 10.00
C MET A 82 -13.70 8.25 11.27
N ILE A 83 -14.08 9.18 12.15
CA ILE A 83 -13.37 9.45 13.41
C ILE A 83 -13.40 8.22 14.33
N GLU A 84 -14.53 7.51 14.41
CA GLU A 84 -14.63 6.24 15.15
C GLU A 84 -13.63 5.20 14.62
N ASN A 85 -13.56 5.03 13.30
CA ASN A 85 -12.60 4.11 12.69
C ASN A 85 -11.16 4.56 12.90
N ALA A 86 -10.85 5.85 12.73
CA ALA A 86 -9.53 6.41 13.00
C ALA A 86 -9.10 6.20 14.46
N THR A 87 -10.04 6.28 15.41
CA THR A 87 -9.79 5.96 16.83
C THR A 87 -9.40 4.49 17.00
N ASN A 88 -10.16 3.57 16.40
CA ASN A 88 -9.85 2.14 16.47
C ASN A 88 -8.46 1.82 15.87
N TYR A 89 -8.11 2.46 14.75
CA TYR A 89 -6.80 2.28 14.13
C TYR A 89 -5.66 2.92 14.93
N PHE A 90 -5.90 4.09 15.54
CA PHE A 90 -4.93 4.69 16.45
C PHE A 90 -4.64 3.79 17.65
N ASP A 91 -5.67 3.20 18.26
CA ASP A 91 -5.49 2.22 19.33
C ASP A 91 -4.76 0.96 18.85
N TYR A 92 -5.05 0.49 17.64
CA TYR A 92 -4.29 -0.59 17.01
C TYR A 92 -2.80 -0.24 16.89
N PHE A 93 -2.46 0.94 16.36
CA PHE A 93 -1.06 1.36 16.21
C PHE A 93 -0.37 1.55 17.55
N LYS A 94 -1.05 2.10 18.56
CA LYS A 94 -0.51 2.18 19.92
C LYS A 94 -0.19 0.81 20.51
N ASN A 95 -1.03 -0.19 20.25
CA ASN A 95 -0.84 -1.52 20.82
C ASN A 95 0.22 -2.36 20.09
N ASN A 96 0.38 -2.17 18.78
CA ASN A 96 1.23 -3.02 17.94
C ASN A 96 2.54 -2.34 17.51
N TYR A 97 2.59 -1.01 17.54
CA TYR A 97 3.68 -0.20 17.00
C TYR A 97 4.18 0.86 17.97
N ASP A 98 3.99 0.73 19.30
CA ASP A 98 4.47 1.71 20.26
C ASP A 98 5.97 2.04 20.10
N GLY A 99 6.29 3.33 20.06
CA GLY A 99 7.61 3.88 19.73
C GLY A 99 8.02 3.74 18.27
N LYS A 100 7.15 3.20 17.40
CA LYS A 100 7.42 2.87 15.99
C LYS A 100 6.30 3.32 15.05
N PHE A 101 5.43 4.22 15.48
CA PHE A 101 4.47 4.88 14.61
C PHE A 101 4.35 6.37 14.94
N GLY A 102 3.84 7.17 14.02
CA GLY A 102 3.78 8.61 14.21
C GLY A 102 3.29 9.37 12.98
N THR A 103 3.40 10.69 13.04
CA THR A 103 3.26 11.54 11.85
C THR A 103 4.63 11.73 11.19
N LYS A 104 4.66 11.99 9.89
CA LYS A 104 5.89 12.42 9.22
C LYS A 104 6.14 13.91 9.47
N ALA A 105 7.34 14.24 9.94
CA ALA A 105 7.81 15.61 10.13
C ALA A 105 9.00 15.87 9.21
N PHE A 106 8.88 16.86 8.32
CA PHE A 106 9.98 17.23 7.43
C PHE A 106 11.20 17.69 8.23
N HIS A 107 12.37 17.13 7.91
CA HIS A 107 13.64 17.47 8.55
C HIS A 107 14.57 18.22 7.59
N ALA A 108 14.77 17.70 6.38
CA ALA A 108 15.71 18.24 5.40
C ALA A 108 15.40 17.73 3.99
N SER A 109 16.04 18.31 2.99
CA SER A 109 16.01 17.80 1.61
C SER A 109 17.34 17.98 0.90
N SER A 110 17.56 17.15 -0.11
CA SER A 110 18.58 17.31 -1.15
C SER A 110 17.90 17.52 -2.51
N SER A 111 18.61 17.28 -3.63
CA SER A 111 18.06 17.42 -4.99
C SER A 111 16.90 16.48 -5.29
N ASP A 112 16.94 15.25 -4.79
CA ASP A 112 16.05 14.15 -5.14
C ASP A 112 15.59 13.34 -3.92
N THR A 113 15.95 13.77 -2.71
CA THR A 113 15.67 13.03 -1.48
C THR A 113 15.11 13.97 -0.42
N PHE A 114 14.03 13.55 0.22
CA PHE A 114 13.47 14.23 1.38
C PHE A 114 13.70 13.36 2.61
N TYR A 115 14.06 14.01 3.71
CA TYR A 115 14.38 13.38 4.97
C TYR A 115 13.31 13.78 5.98
N TYR A 116 12.77 12.79 6.68
CA TYR A 116 11.69 12.95 7.62
C TYR A 116 12.02 12.30 8.96
N TYR A 117 11.43 12.84 10.02
CA TYR A 117 11.24 12.13 11.28
C TYR A 117 9.85 11.50 11.31
N ILE A 118 9.75 10.30 11.88
CA ILE A 118 8.49 9.74 12.35
C ILE A 118 8.37 10.11 13.81
N VAL A 119 7.33 10.88 14.14
CA VAL A 119 7.14 11.45 15.47
C VAL A 119 5.83 10.93 16.05
N GLN A 120 5.91 10.08 17.07
CA GLN A 120 4.73 9.59 17.77
C GLN A 120 4.01 10.73 18.50
N LYS A 121 2.68 10.72 18.46
CA LYS A 121 1.82 11.66 19.19
C LYS A 121 0.84 10.88 20.05
N ASP A 122 0.53 11.42 21.21
CA ASP A 122 -0.33 10.72 22.19
C ASP A 122 -1.83 10.94 21.96
N ILE A 123 -2.19 11.87 21.06
CA ILE A 123 -3.56 12.31 20.80
C ILE A 123 -3.86 12.17 19.31
N LEU A 124 -4.99 11.52 18.99
CA LEU A 124 -5.47 11.25 17.62
C LEU A 124 -5.51 12.50 16.74
N ASP A 125 -6.00 13.64 17.27
CA ASP A 125 -6.12 14.90 16.52
C ASP A 125 -4.78 15.41 15.96
N ASN A 126 -3.63 15.00 16.51
CA ASN A 126 -2.34 15.38 15.95
C ASN A 126 -1.98 14.63 14.65
N TYR A 127 -2.75 13.61 14.29
CA TYR A 127 -2.66 12.85 13.04
C TYR A 127 -3.69 13.32 12.00
N HIS A 128 -4.55 14.29 12.36
CA HIS A 128 -5.59 14.82 11.50
C HIS A 128 -5.05 15.90 10.55
N ASP A 129 -5.55 15.90 9.31
CA ASP A 129 -5.43 16.99 8.33
C ASP A 129 -6.78 17.14 7.62
N ASP A 130 -7.04 18.29 7.00
CA ASP A 130 -8.27 18.60 6.27
C ASP A 130 -8.03 19.03 4.82
N ASN A 131 -6.78 18.98 4.36
CA ASN A 131 -6.39 19.43 3.02
C ASN A 131 -5.90 18.26 2.13
N PRO A 132 -6.59 17.92 1.02
CA PRO A 132 -7.78 18.57 0.45
C PRO A 132 -9.12 18.12 1.05
N SER A 133 -9.09 17.13 1.93
CA SER A 133 -10.26 16.49 2.57
C SER A 133 -9.88 16.06 3.99
N SER A 134 -10.88 15.85 4.85
CA SER A 134 -10.66 15.32 6.19
C SER A 134 -9.99 13.95 6.13
N LEU A 135 -8.84 13.84 6.79
CA LEU A 135 -8.01 12.64 6.79
C LEU A 135 -7.30 12.43 8.12
N TYR A 136 -6.97 11.17 8.39
CA TYR A 136 -6.01 10.77 9.40
C TYR A 136 -4.90 9.97 8.74
N ASP A 137 -3.65 10.31 9.00
CA ASP A 137 -2.48 9.66 8.39
C ASP A 137 -1.53 9.16 9.47
N PHE A 138 -1.26 7.85 9.46
CA PHE A 138 -0.31 7.19 10.35
C PHE A 138 0.86 6.62 9.55
N TYR A 139 2.07 6.89 9.99
CA TYR A 139 3.28 6.21 9.49
C TYR A 139 3.70 5.17 10.51
N TYR A 140 3.97 3.95 10.09
CA TYR A 140 4.44 2.87 10.95
C TYR A 140 5.72 2.23 10.40
N VAL A 141 6.59 1.82 11.32
CA VAL A 141 7.94 1.33 11.04
C VAL A 141 8.01 -0.17 11.32
N ILE A 142 8.32 -0.93 10.28
CA ILE A 142 8.33 -2.41 10.29
C ILE A 142 9.73 -2.98 10.54
N ASP A 143 10.77 -2.19 10.24
CA ASP A 143 12.17 -2.50 10.55
C ASP A 143 12.87 -1.26 11.12
N THR A 144 13.53 -1.40 12.26
CA THR A 144 14.26 -0.29 12.91
C THR A 144 15.75 -0.30 12.60
N GLU A 145 16.23 -1.18 11.73
CA GLU A 145 17.63 -1.20 11.32
C GLU A 145 17.99 0.10 10.58
N VAL A 146 19.11 0.68 10.99
CA VAL A 146 19.63 1.94 10.47
C VAL A 146 20.80 1.67 9.51
N GLY A 147 20.75 2.26 8.33
CA GLY A 147 21.82 2.22 7.35
C GLY A 147 23.03 3.09 7.73
N GLU A 148 24.08 3.03 6.92
CA GLU A 148 25.32 3.81 7.14
C GLU A 148 25.09 5.34 7.07
N ASP A 149 24.02 5.78 6.39
CA ASP A 149 23.60 7.18 6.30
C ASP A 149 22.89 7.69 7.57
N GLY A 150 22.65 6.80 8.54
CA GLY A 150 21.96 7.09 9.78
C GLY A 150 20.44 7.08 9.67
N TYR A 151 19.85 6.70 8.54
CA TYR A 151 18.39 6.60 8.34
C TYR A 151 17.93 5.14 8.33
N LEU A 152 16.63 4.92 8.54
CA LEU A 152 16.00 3.61 8.39
C LEU A 152 16.24 3.06 6.98
N LYS A 153 16.39 1.74 6.87
CA LYS A 153 16.55 1.07 5.57
C LYS A 153 15.34 1.28 4.65
N ASP A 154 15.57 1.21 3.34
CA ASP A 154 14.51 1.38 2.35
C ASP A 154 13.42 0.31 2.53
N GLY A 155 12.15 0.75 2.49
CA GLY A 155 11.00 -0.14 2.70
C GLY A 155 10.67 -0.43 4.16
N ALA A 156 11.36 0.20 5.11
CA ALA A 156 11.09 0.06 6.53
C ALA A 156 9.86 0.84 7.03
N VAL A 157 9.29 1.74 6.21
CA VAL A 157 8.20 2.62 6.62
C VAL A 157 7.03 2.47 5.65
N TYR A 158 5.83 2.44 6.22
CA TYR A 158 4.57 2.45 5.49
C TYR A 158 3.69 3.58 6.02
N SER A 159 2.81 4.11 5.17
CA SER A 159 1.71 5.00 5.53
C SER A 159 0.40 4.22 5.60
N PHE A 160 -0.52 4.73 6.42
CA PHE A 160 -1.90 4.28 6.58
C PHE A 160 -2.78 5.53 6.60
N ASP A 161 -3.33 5.87 5.43
CA ASP A 161 -4.20 7.02 5.24
C ASP A 161 -5.65 6.59 5.37
N ILE A 162 -6.44 7.35 6.13
CA ILE A 162 -7.90 7.23 6.20
C ILE A 162 -8.48 8.55 5.72
N ARG A 163 -9.38 8.52 4.73
CA ARG A 163 -9.97 9.73 4.15
C ARG A 163 -11.48 9.63 4.10
N TYR A 164 -12.16 10.76 4.29
CA TYR A 164 -13.59 10.89 4.05
C TYR A 164 -13.84 11.81 2.86
N GLU A 165 -14.23 11.23 1.73
CA GLU A 165 -14.27 11.94 0.45
C GLU A 165 -15.54 11.65 -0.35
N PHE A 166 -16.08 12.70 -0.97
CA PHE A 166 -17.20 12.55 -1.90
C PHE A 166 -16.72 11.91 -3.20
N SER A 167 -17.38 10.82 -3.61
CA SER A 167 -17.16 10.15 -4.88
C SER A 167 -18.20 10.60 -5.90
N THR A 168 -17.75 11.20 -7.00
CA THR A 168 -18.65 11.57 -8.11
C THR A 168 -19.12 10.37 -8.92
N SER A 169 -18.43 9.23 -8.84
CA SER A 169 -18.81 7.99 -9.54
C SER A 169 -19.98 7.28 -8.87
N SER A 170 -20.04 7.30 -7.53
CA SER A 170 -21.13 6.71 -6.74
C SER A 170 -22.11 7.75 -6.18
N ASN A 171 -21.80 9.04 -6.31
CA ASN A 171 -22.60 10.17 -5.83
C ASN A 171 -22.92 10.09 -4.31
N GLU A 172 -21.92 9.68 -3.53
CA GLU A 172 -21.99 9.54 -2.08
C GLU A 172 -20.60 9.72 -1.44
N TYR A 173 -20.55 9.89 -0.12
CA TYR A 173 -19.29 9.94 0.61
C TYR A 173 -18.76 8.54 0.88
N LEU A 174 -17.45 8.38 0.71
CA LEU A 174 -16.73 7.13 0.96
C LEU A 174 -15.75 7.33 2.11
N LEU A 175 -15.66 6.32 2.98
CA LEU A 175 -14.45 6.08 3.74
C LEU A 175 -13.46 5.42 2.78
N LYS A 176 -12.27 6.00 2.64
CA LYS A 176 -11.17 5.42 1.86
C LYS A 176 -9.99 5.14 2.77
N ILE A 177 -9.30 4.03 2.53
CA ILE A 177 -8.06 3.68 3.22
C ILE A 177 -7.00 3.37 2.17
N PHE A 178 -5.79 3.91 2.36
CA PHE A 178 -4.63 3.60 1.55
C PHE A 178 -3.49 3.15 2.47
N ILE A 179 -2.83 2.06 2.08
CA ILE A 179 -1.65 1.53 2.75
C ILE A 179 -0.54 1.58 1.73
N GLU A 180 0.52 2.34 1.95
CA GLU A 180 1.57 2.53 0.94
C GLU A 180 2.94 2.38 1.56
N LYS A 181 3.88 1.78 0.82
CA LYS A 181 5.28 1.77 1.22
C LYS A 181 5.88 3.15 0.98
N GLU A 182 6.48 3.72 2.02
CA GLU A 182 7.01 5.08 2.01
C GLU A 182 8.52 5.05 1.73
N ASN A 183 8.89 4.91 0.45
CA ASN A 183 10.29 5.01 0.03
C ASN A 183 10.51 5.93 -1.16
N LYS A 184 9.46 6.22 -1.94
CA LYS A 184 9.53 7.05 -3.14
C LYS A 184 8.20 7.68 -3.50
N SER A 185 8.27 8.79 -4.22
CA SER A 185 7.09 9.47 -4.78
C SER A 185 6.37 8.63 -5.83
N HIS A 186 5.11 9.02 -6.10
CA HIS A 186 4.25 8.41 -7.12
C HIS A 186 4.87 8.27 -8.53
N ASN A 187 5.72 9.23 -8.92
CA ASN A 187 6.44 9.20 -10.18
C ASN A 187 7.84 8.56 -10.09
N GLY A 188 8.24 8.07 -8.92
CA GLY A 188 9.55 7.48 -8.65
C GLY A 188 10.73 8.45 -8.70
N ALA A 189 10.48 9.76 -8.83
CA ALA A 189 11.54 10.75 -9.01
C ALA A 189 12.15 11.25 -7.69
N ILE A 190 11.44 11.10 -6.58
CA ILE A 190 11.86 11.57 -5.26
C ILE A 190 11.96 10.39 -4.31
N ASN A 191 13.07 10.28 -3.58
CA ASN A 191 13.27 9.30 -2.52
C ASN A 191 12.88 9.88 -1.17
N TYR A 192 12.42 9.01 -0.27
CA TYR A 192 12.08 9.36 1.10
C TYR A 192 12.95 8.56 2.08
N LYS A 193 13.51 9.26 3.06
CA LYS A 193 14.35 8.69 4.12
C LYS A 193 13.79 9.07 5.47
N PHE A 194 13.80 8.14 6.41
CA PHE A 194 13.12 8.29 7.69
C PHE A 194 14.03 8.00 8.88
N LYS A 195 13.74 8.65 10.01
CA LYS A 195 14.30 8.39 11.33
C LYS A 195 13.18 8.36 12.35
N LEU A 196 13.25 7.48 13.34
CA LEU A 196 12.39 7.56 14.51
C LEU A 196 12.86 8.70 15.42
N GLN A 197 11.93 9.44 16.03
CA GLN A 197 12.19 10.50 16.99
C GLN A 197 11.26 10.44 18.19
#